data_AF-A0A377TKM3-F1
#
_entry.id   AF-A0A377TKM3-F1
#
_cell.length_a   1.000
_cell.length_b   1.000
_cell.length_c   1.000
_cell.angle_alpha   90.00
_cell.angle_beta   90.00
_cell.angle_gamma   90.00
#
_symmetry.space_group_name_H-M   'P 1'
#
loop_
_entity.id
_entity.type
_entity.pdbx_description
1 polymer ?
#
loop_
_entity_poly.entity_id
_entity_poly.type
_entity_poly.pdbx_seq_one_letter_code
_entity_poly.pdbx_strand_id
1 'polypeptide(L)' 'MRFLEVKKVINNSIERLTTRVLTAIDSFKGYSHAIVIGGGAPLVADAIRERMGLREDRFVVAEEPQFALVRGLKIIG' A
#
# COMPACT_ATOMS: atom_id res chain seq x y z
N MET A 1 4.91 19.27 -23.77
CA MET A 1 4.40 20.10 -22.65
C MET A 1 3.36 19.38 -21.78
N ARG A 2 2.22 18.88 -22.32
CA ARG A 2 1.16 18.18 -21.55
C ARG A 2 1.57 16.94 -20.75
N PHE A 3 2.55 16.16 -21.21
CA PHE A 3 2.93 14.91 -20.53
C PHE A 3 3.56 15.14 -19.14
N LEU A 4 4.37 16.19 -18.99
CA LEU A 4 4.97 16.55 -17.70
C LEU A 4 3.91 17.02 -16.71
N GLU A 5 2.89 17.72 -17.20
CA GLU A 5 1.76 18.17 -16.41
C GLU A 5 0.91 17.00 -15.88
N VAL A 6 0.61 16.01 -16.73
CA VAL A 6 -0.10 14.79 -16.32
C VAL A 6 0.69 14.02 -15.26
N LYS A 7 2.00 13.82 -15.47
CA LYS A 7 2.87 13.18 -14.46
C LYS A 7 2.84 13.91 -13.12
N LYS A 8 2.90 15.24 -13.15
CA LYS A 8 2.82 16.06 -11.94
C LYS A 8 1.50 15.83 -11.19
N VAL A 9 0.37 15.82 -11.89
CA VAL A 9 -0.95 15.59 -11.29
C VAL A 9 -1.07 14.19 -10.68
N ILE A 10 -0.55 13.17 -11.38
CA ILE A 10 -0.52 11.78 -10.88
C ILE A 10 0.31 11.71 -9.61
N ASN A 11 1.54 12.23 -9.62
CA ASN A 11 2.44 12.20 -8.46
C ASN A 11 1.84 12.91 -7.25
N ASN A 12 1.29 14.12 -7.43
CA ASN A 12 0.61 14.85 -6.36
C ASN A 12 -0.57 14.04 -5.77
N SER A 13 -1.27 13.27 -6.60
CA SER A 13 -2.39 12.44 -6.15
C SER A 13 -1.92 11.19 -5.38
N ILE A 14 -0.82 10.58 -5.82
CA ILE A 14 -0.16 9.47 -5.12
C ILE A 14 0.40 9.95 -3.77
N GLU A 15 1.02 11.11 -3.72
CA GLU A 15 1.50 11.72 -2.46
C GLU A 15 0.34 11.95 -1.49
N ARG A 16 -0.78 12.52 -1.95
CA ARG A 16 -1.97 12.71 -1.11
C ARG A 16 -2.55 11.38 -0.61
N LEU A 17 -2.58 10.35 -1.46
CA LEU A 17 -2.99 9.01 -1.04
C LEU A 17 -2.05 8.45 0.03
N THR A 18 -0.74 8.56 -0.22
CA THR A 18 0.32 8.10 0.70
C THR A 18 0.16 8.76 2.06
N THR A 19 0.08 10.09 2.13
CA THR A 19 -0.12 10.82 3.38
C THR A 19 -1.34 10.33 4.15
N ARG A 20 -2.48 10.15 3.48
CA ARG A 20 -3.71 9.64 4.14
C ARG A 20 -3.52 8.24 4.71
N VAL A 21 -2.84 7.36 3.98
CA VAL A 21 -2.57 5.99 4.44
C VAL A 21 -1.63 6.02 5.64
N LEU A 22 -0.53 6.78 5.59
CA LEU A 22 0.41 6.86 6.70
C LEU A 22 -0.23 7.47 7.96
N THR A 23 -1.04 8.53 7.81
CA THR A 23 -1.81 9.10 8.94
C THR A 23 -2.75 8.07 9.54
N ALA A 24 -3.43 7.25 8.73
CA ALA A 24 -4.30 6.21 9.25
C ALA A 24 -3.50 5.14 10.01
N ILE A 25 -2.36 4.68 9.47
CA ILE A 25 -1.50 3.66 10.10
C ILE A 25 -0.99 4.13 11.46
N ASP A 26 -0.65 5.42 11.60
CA ASP A 26 -0.17 5.98 12.85
C ASP A 26 -1.16 5.84 14.01
N SER A 27 -2.46 5.72 13.72
CA SER A 27 -3.52 5.50 14.71
C SER A 27 -3.55 4.07 15.27
N PHE A 28 -2.89 3.11 14.60
CA PHE A 28 -2.80 1.72 15.05
C PHE A 28 -1.48 1.48 15.81
N LYS A 29 -1.53 0.59 16.81
CA LYS A 29 -0.37 0.20 17.63
C LYS A 29 -0.34 -1.32 17.82
N GLY A 30 0.85 -1.87 18.09
CA GLY A 30 1.02 -3.27 18.48
C GLY A 30 0.89 -4.30 17.34
N TYR A 31 0.84 -3.87 16.08
CA TYR A 31 0.90 -4.80 14.96
C TYR A 31 2.27 -5.48 14.88
N SER A 32 2.27 -6.79 14.66
CA SER A 32 3.49 -7.59 14.50
C SER A 32 3.83 -7.89 13.03
N HIS A 33 2.81 -7.85 12.16
CA HIS A 33 2.89 -8.15 10.73
C HIS A 33 2.00 -7.20 9.94
N ALA A 34 2.34 -6.98 8.68
CA ALA A 34 1.56 -6.18 7.75
C ALA A 34 1.47 -6.87 6.40
N ILE A 35 0.28 -6.82 5.80
CA ILE A 35 0.05 -7.27 4.42
C ILE A 35 -0.61 -6.12 3.65
N VAL A 36 -0.02 -5.72 2.53
CA VAL A 36 -0.58 -4.70 1.64
C VAL A 36 -1.22 -5.39 0.43
N ILE A 37 -2.52 -5.16 0.23
CA ILE A 37 -3.33 -5.73 -0.85
C ILE A 37 -4.14 -4.64 -1.57
N GLY A 38 -4.92 -5.03 -2.59
CA GLY A 38 -5.77 -4.15 -3.38
C GLY A 38 -5.02 -3.46 -4.52
N GLY A 39 -5.76 -2.97 -5.53
CA GLY A 39 -5.16 -2.40 -6.74
C GLY A 39 -4.28 -1.18 -6.52
N GLY A 40 -4.46 -0.45 -5.41
CA GLY A 40 -3.63 0.69 -5.03
C GLY A 40 -2.32 0.31 -4.32
N ALA A 41 -2.11 -0.97 -3.95
CA ALA A 41 -0.94 -1.39 -3.18
C ALA A 41 0.40 -0.94 -3.80
N PRO A 42 0.64 -1.07 -5.12
CA PRO A 42 1.92 -0.66 -5.71
C PRO A 42 2.22 0.84 -5.59
N LEU A 43 1.21 1.67 -5.32
CA LEU A 43 1.37 3.12 -5.21
C LEU A 43 1.88 3.56 -3.83
N VAL A 44 1.71 2.72 -2.80
CA VAL A 44 1.93 3.13 -1.40
C VAL A 44 2.77 2.16 -0.59
N ALA A 45 2.99 0.93 -1.07
CA ALA A 45 3.62 -0.14 -0.30
C ALA A 45 5.01 0.23 0.26
N ASP A 46 5.84 0.91 -0.53
CA ASP A 46 7.20 1.29 -0.11
C ASP A 46 7.17 2.32 1.04
N ALA A 47 6.33 3.33 0.91
CA ALA A 47 6.15 4.34 1.96
C ALA A 47 5.58 3.73 3.25
N ILE A 48 4.65 2.77 3.12
CA ILE A 48 4.13 2.03 4.28
C ILE A 48 5.25 1.21 4.94
N ARG A 49 6.04 0.48 4.14
CA ARG A 49 7.15 -0.36 4.63
C ARG A 49 8.14 0.49 5.44
N GLU A 50 8.56 1.62 4.89
CA GLU A 50 9.45 2.57 5.55
C GLU A 50 8.84 3.09 6.85
N ARG A 51 7.56 3.50 6.84
CA ARG A 51 6.89 4.03 8.03
C ARG A 51 6.74 3.02 9.15
N MET A 52 6.44 1.75 8.83
CA MET A 52 6.18 0.72 9.83
C MET A 52 7.45 0.13 10.43
N GLY A 53 8.58 0.14 9.70
CA GLY A 53 9.86 -0.36 10.20
C GLY A 53 9.84 -1.85 10.62
N LEU A 54 8.93 -2.64 10.05
CA LEU A 54 8.87 -4.07 10.30
C LEU A 54 10.02 -4.79 9.59
N ARG A 55 10.46 -5.92 10.18
CA ARG A 55 11.40 -6.81 9.51
C ARG A 55 10.85 -7.29 8.16
N GLU A 56 11.73 -7.59 7.22
CA GLU A 56 11.34 -8.02 5.86
C GLU A 56 10.41 -9.23 5.87
N ASP A 57 10.63 -10.19 6.77
CA ASP A 57 9.80 -11.39 6.93
C ASP A 57 8.39 -11.11 7.47
N ARG A 58 8.10 -9.88 7.90
CA ARG A 58 6.82 -9.48 8.51
C ARG A 58 6.06 -8.41 7.73
N PHE A 59 6.60 -7.97 6.60
CA PHE A 59 5.95 -7.02 5.71
C PHE A 59 5.81 -7.63 4.31
N VAL A 60 4.57 -7.98 3.95
CA VAL A 60 4.26 -8.66 2.69
C VAL A 60 3.45 -7.73 1.80
N VAL A 61 3.86 -7.61 0.55
CA VAL A 61 3.01 -7.10 -0.53
C VAL A 61 2.55 -8.33 -1.31
N ALA A 62 1.25 -8.48 -1.51
CA ALA A 62 0.73 -9.61 -2.29
C ALA A 62 1.27 -9.58 -3.73
N GLU A 63 1.50 -10.73 -4.34
CA GLU A 63 2.05 -10.84 -5.71
C GLU A 63 1.13 -10.22 -6.77
N GLU A 64 -0.17 -10.47 -6.65
CA GLU A 64 -1.22 -9.83 -7.45
C GLU A 64 -2.19 -9.10 -6.52
N PRO A 65 -1.82 -7.90 -6.00
CA PRO A 65 -2.55 -7.25 -4.92
C PRO A 65 -4.04 -7.08 -5.18
N GLN A 66 -4.43 -6.78 -6.42
CA GLN A 66 -5.82 -6.57 -6.82
C GLN A 66 -6.69 -7.83 -6.68
N PHE A 67 -6.11 -9.02 -6.76
CA PHE A 67 -6.83 -10.30 -6.65
C PHE A 67 -6.67 -10.97 -5.28
N ALA A 68 -5.83 -10.42 -4.39
CA ALA A 68 -5.53 -11.04 -3.10
C ALA A 68 -6.80 -11.34 -2.29
N LEU A 69 -7.79 -10.43 -2.30
CA LEU A 69 -9.07 -10.64 -1.60
C LEU A 69 -9.84 -11.83 -2.18
N VAL A 70 -10.13 -11.84 -3.49
CA VAL A 70 -10.93 -12.92 -4.11
C VAL A 70 -10.21 -14.27 -4.06
N ARG A 71 -8.88 -14.28 -4.15
CA ARG A 71 -8.07 -15.49 -3.97
C ARG A 71 -8.16 -16.01 -2.54
N GLY A 72 -8.06 -15.13 -1.55
CA GLY A 72 -8.25 -15.49 -0.14
C GLY A 72 -9.62 -16.13 0.09
N LEU A 73 -10.68 -15.52 -0.43
CA LEU A 73 -12.05 -16.06 -0.35
C LEU A 73 -12.15 -17.45 -1.01
N LYS A 74 -11.54 -17.64 -2.19
CA LYS A 74 -11.54 -18.93 -2.90
C LYS A 74 -10.77 -20.04 -2.16
N ILE A 75 -9.76 -19.70 -1.37
CA ILE A 75 -9.00 -20.70 -0.59
C ILE A 75 -9.77 -21.12 0.67
N ILE A 76 -10.60 -20.23 1.21
CA ILE A 76 -11.36 -20.45 2.44
C ILE A 76 -12.66 -21.23 2.19
N GLY A 77 -13.36 -20.93 1.09
CA GLY A 77 -14.63 -21.57 0.69
C GLY A 77 -14.46 -22.74 -0.27
#